data_AF-A0A382NHR0-F1
#
_entry.id   AF-A0A382NHR0-F1
#
_cell.length_a   1.000
_cell.length_b   1.000
_cell.length_c   1.000
_cell.angle_alpha   90.00
_cell.angle_beta   90.00
_cell.angle_gamma   90.00
#
_symmetry.space_group_name_H-M   'P 1'
#
loop_
_entity.id
_entity.type
_entity.pdbx_description
1 polymer ?
#
loop_
_entity_poly.entity_id
_entity_poly.type
_entity_poly.pdbx_seq_one_letter_code
_entity_poly.pdbx_strand_id
1 'polypeptide(L)'
;AQVADVILPAPAFPERSSTFVNTEGRVMQTTKCFHSLGESKEEWKIFRALSNHFDNHLKFNNLHELRKEIIDNFPFLKELNVLPKKEKIYFGPSVEIKEKVIDYNITNFYMTDSISRASLTMANCTKEILNKVA
;
A
#
# COMPACT_ATOMS: atom_id res chain seq x y z
N ALA A 1 3.56 14.55 -5.13
CA ALA A 1 4.73 15.14 -5.79
C ALA A 1 4.52 16.61 -6.11
N GLN A 2 3.42 17.00 -6.78
CA GLN A 2 3.17 18.39 -7.22
C GLN A 2 3.19 19.45 -6.10
N VAL A 3 2.86 19.07 -4.86
CA VAL A 3 2.82 19.98 -3.69
C VAL A 3 3.95 19.72 -2.69
N ALA A 4 4.88 18.81 -3.01
CA ALA A 4 5.91 18.39 -2.05
C ALA A 4 7.14 19.29 -2.17
N ASP A 5 7.68 19.75 -1.03
CA ASP A 5 8.98 20.45 -0.99
C ASP A 5 10.15 19.50 -1.28
N VAL A 6 10.03 18.24 -0.84
CA VAL A 6 11.05 17.20 -1.03
C VAL A 6 10.39 15.94 -1.59
N ILE A 7 11.02 15.35 -2.60
CA ILE A 7 10.56 14.10 -3.25
C ILE A 7 11.64 13.04 -3.06
N LEU A 8 11.27 11.92 -2.44
CA LEU A 8 12.12 10.76 -2.26
C LEU A 8 11.59 9.60 -3.12
N PRO A 9 12.30 9.19 -4.18
CA PRO A 9 11.79 8.19 -5.12
C PRO A 9 11.83 6.78 -4.52
N ALA A 10 10.69 6.09 -4.60
CA ALA A 10 10.52 4.72 -4.15
C ALA A 10 10.21 3.77 -5.33
N PRO A 11 10.66 2.50 -5.27
CA PRO A 11 10.41 1.52 -6.31
C PRO A 11 8.93 1.11 -6.38
N ALA A 12 8.46 0.80 -7.59
CA ALA A 12 7.10 0.31 -7.79
C ALA A 12 6.91 -1.11 -7.23
N PHE A 13 5.66 -1.59 -7.14
CA PHE A 13 5.37 -2.92 -6.58
C PHE A 13 6.12 -4.11 -7.24
N PRO A 14 6.43 -4.14 -8.56
CA PRO A 14 7.19 -5.25 -9.15
C PRO A 14 8.71 -5.12 -8.97
N GLU A 15 9.19 -3.99 -8.44
CA GLU A 15 10.62 -3.68 -8.28
C GLU A 15 11.13 -3.96 -6.85
N ARG A 16 10.24 -4.38 -5.95
CA ARG A 16 10.54 -4.60 -4.52
C ARG A 16 9.89 -5.88 -4.00
N SER A 17 10.47 -6.45 -2.94
CA SER A 17 9.82 -7.48 -2.15
C SER A 17 9.05 -6.84 -1.00
N SER A 18 7.73 -7.04 -0.97
CA SER A 18 6.84 -6.39 0.01
C SER A 18 5.82 -7.37 0.56
N THR A 19 5.32 -7.08 1.76
CA THR A 19 4.25 -7.84 2.40
C THR A 19 2.95 -7.07 2.23
N PHE A 20 1.92 -7.72 1.67
CA PHE A 20 0.59 -7.16 1.47
C PHE A 20 -0.43 -7.99 2.24
N VAL A 21 -1.53 -7.36 2.66
CA VAL A 21 -2.69 -8.05 3.24
C VAL A 21 -3.89 -7.71 2.38
N ASN A 22 -4.63 -8.73 1.93
CA ASN A 22 -5.85 -8.52 1.15
C ASN A 22 -7.07 -8.32 2.05
N THR A 23 -8.24 -8.09 1.46
CA THR A 23 -9.49 -7.80 2.19
C THR A 23 -10.01 -8.96 3.04
N GLU A 24 -9.65 -10.21 2.71
CA GLU A 24 -9.97 -11.38 3.55
C GLU A 24 -8.97 -11.56 4.72
N GLY A 25 -7.95 -10.71 4.81
CA GLY A 25 -6.94 -10.73 5.87
C GLY A 25 -5.76 -11.68 5.61
N ARG A 26 -5.65 -12.27 4.41
CA ARG A 26 -4.53 -13.13 4.03
C ARG A 26 -3.28 -12.30 3.77
N VAL A 27 -2.18 -12.70 4.41
CA VAL A 27 -0.87 -12.09 4.24
C VAL A 27 -0.18 -12.71 3.03
N MET A 28 0.28 -11.89 2.10
CA MET A 28 0.99 -12.30 0.89
C MET A 28 2.33 -11.57 0.82
N GLN A 29 3.32 -12.22 0.22
CA GLN A 29 4.62 -11.59 -0.06
C GLN A 29 4.90 -11.59 -1.55
N THR A 30 5.32 -10.44 -2.05
CA THR A 30 5.80 -10.31 -3.42
C THR A 30 7.30 -10.54 -3.47
N THR A 31 7.74 -11.07 -4.61
CA THR A 31 9.15 -11.15 -4.98
C THR A 31 9.47 -10.04 -5.97
N LYS A 32 10.71 -9.56 -5.92
CA LYS A 32 11.20 -8.55 -6.85
C LYS A 32 11.33 -9.18 -8.24
N CYS A 33 10.68 -8.59 -9.25
CA CYS A 33 10.76 -9.01 -10.64
C CYS A 33 11.76 -8.17 -11.44
N PHE A 34 11.78 -6.85 -11.22
CA PHE A 34 12.64 -5.91 -11.94
C PHE A 34 13.57 -5.17 -10.98
N HIS A 35 14.65 -4.61 -11.51
CA HIS A 35 15.48 -3.67 -10.77
C HIS A 35 14.75 -2.33 -10.66
N SER A 36 14.95 -1.67 -9.52
CA SER A 36 14.41 -0.35 -9.24
C SER A 36 14.99 0.67 -10.24
N LEU A 37 14.15 1.56 -10.75
CA LEU A 37 14.56 2.54 -11.75
C LEU A 37 15.40 3.67 -11.13
N GLY A 38 16.48 4.04 -11.82
CA GLY A 38 17.36 5.14 -11.41
C GLY A 38 17.92 4.97 -10.01
N GLU A 39 17.84 6.03 -9.20
CA GLU A 39 18.35 6.05 -7.82
C GLU A 39 17.29 5.71 -6.76
N SER A 40 16.13 5.18 -7.17
CA SER A 40 15.06 4.84 -6.23
C SER A 40 15.52 3.82 -5.18
N LYS A 41 15.07 4.01 -3.94
CA LYS A 41 15.40 3.15 -2.79
C LYS A 41 14.11 2.62 -2.18
N GLU A 42 14.13 1.37 -1.72
CA GLU A 42 13.00 0.78 -0.99
C GLU A 42 12.63 1.67 0.20
N GLU A 43 11.34 1.83 0.44
CA GLU A 43 10.80 2.81 1.37
C GLU A 43 11.31 2.60 2.79
N TRP A 44 11.44 1.34 3.23
CA TRP A 44 11.98 1.04 4.54
C TRP A 44 13.44 1.49 4.69
N LYS A 45 14.23 1.46 3.61
CA LYS A 45 15.62 1.96 3.62
C LYS A 45 15.65 3.48 3.72
N ILE A 46 14.73 4.15 3.02
CA ILE A 46 14.57 5.61 3.09
C ILE A 46 14.23 6.01 4.53
N PHE A 47 13.20 5.41 5.13
CA PHE A 47 12.80 5.71 6.52
C PHE A 47 13.88 5.32 7.53
N ARG A 48 14.57 4.20 7.32
CA ARG A 48 15.71 3.79 8.16
C ARG A 48 16.85 4.80 8.11
N ALA A 49 17.20 5.30 6.93
CA ALA A 49 18.23 6.32 6.77
C ALA A 49 17.81 7.66 7.40
N LEU A 50 16.57 8.09 7.15
CA LEU A 50 16.01 9.30 7.75
C LEU A 50 15.96 9.22 9.28
N SER A 51 15.68 8.04 9.85
CA SER A 51 15.64 7.86 11.31
C SER A 51 16.97 8.15 12.01
N ASN A 52 18.11 8.15 11.29
CA ASN A 52 19.40 8.56 11.87
C ASN A 52 19.48 10.06 12.16
N HIS A 53 18.61 10.86 11.55
CA HIS A 53 18.56 12.31 11.74
C HIS A 53 17.52 12.74 12.80
N PHE A 54 16.82 11.78 13.41
CA PHE A 54 15.83 12.01 14.47
C PHE A 54 16.20 11.22 15.72
N ASP A 55 15.68 11.62 16.88
CA ASP A 55 16.02 11.02 18.18
C ASP A 55 15.55 9.56 18.36
N ASN A 56 14.64 9.08 17.49
CA ASN A 56 14.14 7.71 17.50
C ASN A 56 14.73 6.89 16.34
N HIS A 57 15.87 6.26 16.59
CA HIS A 57 16.54 5.41 15.62
C HIS A 57 15.84 4.06 15.44
N LEU A 58 15.50 3.74 14.19
CA LEU A 58 15.05 2.41 13.80
C LEU A 58 16.24 1.44 13.84
N LYS A 59 16.06 0.25 14.44
CA LYS A 59 17.18 -0.66 14.75
C LYS A 59 17.44 -1.72 13.68
N PHE A 60 16.47 -2.02 12.82
CA PHE A 60 16.63 -2.98 11.74
C PHE A 60 17.57 -2.45 10.64
N ASN A 61 18.41 -3.31 10.09
CA ASN A 61 19.35 -2.99 9.00
C ASN A 61 19.10 -3.79 7.72
N ASN A 62 18.22 -4.80 7.78
CA ASN A 62 17.83 -5.60 6.64
C ASN A 62 16.32 -5.91 6.66
N LEU A 63 15.80 -6.38 5.53
CA LEU A 63 14.39 -6.68 5.36
C LEU A 63 13.90 -7.82 6.29
N HIS A 64 14.79 -8.75 6.66
CA HIS A 64 14.45 -9.85 7.55
C HIS A 64 14.21 -9.35 8.98
N GLU A 65 15.09 -8.49 9.50
CA GLU A 65 14.95 -7.83 10.80
C GLU A 65 13.70 -6.96 10.85
N LEU A 66 13.43 -6.19 9.79
CA LEU A 66 12.19 -5.40 9.68
C LEU A 66 10.95 -6.30 9.77
N ARG A 67 10.93 -7.41 9.03
CA ARG A 67 9.81 -8.35 9.06
C ARG A 67 9.67 -9.01 10.43
N LYS A 68 10.77 -9.33 11.09
CA LYS A 68 10.76 -9.87 12.45
C LYS A 68 10.14 -8.87 13.43
N GLU A 69 10.59 -7.62 13.41
CA GLU A 69 10.05 -6.57 14.27
C GLU A 69 8.56 -6.31 14.01
N ILE A 70 8.13 -6.35 12.74
CA ILE A 70 6.71 -6.27 12.38
C ILE A 70 5.92 -7.46 12.95
N ILE A 71 6.44 -8.68 12.85
CA ILE A 71 5.77 -9.89 13.36
C ILE A 71 5.71 -9.89 14.89
N ASP A 72 6.77 -9.41 15.56
CA ASP A 72 6.82 -9.32 17.02
C ASP A 72 5.73 -8.35 17.54
N ASN A 73 5.49 -7.25 16.82
CA ASN A 73 4.42 -6.29 17.14
C ASN A 73 3.04 -6.76 16.67
N PHE A 74 2.97 -7.49 15.56
CA PHE A 74 1.74 -7.91 14.89
C PHE A 74 1.79 -9.40 14.52
N PRO A 75 1.52 -10.32 15.47
CA PRO A 75 1.70 -11.76 15.27
C PRO A 75 0.89 -12.36 14.12
N PHE A 76 -0.24 -11.75 13.75
CA PHE A 76 -1.08 -12.21 12.65
C PHE A 76 -0.38 -12.11 11.27
N LEU A 77 0.67 -11.29 11.15
CA LEU A 77 1.44 -11.13 9.92
C LEU A 77 2.43 -12.29 9.65
N LYS A 78 2.55 -13.24 10.59
CA LYS A 78 3.50 -14.35 10.51
C LYS A 78 3.13 -15.40 9.47
N GLU A 79 1.85 -15.74 9.35
CA GLU A 79 1.38 -16.83 8.49
C GLU A 79 1.13 -16.33 7.07
N LEU A 80 1.96 -16.78 6.12
CA LEU A 80 1.85 -16.41 4.71
C LEU A 80 0.85 -17.30 3.98
N ASN A 81 0.03 -16.69 3.14
CA ASN A 81 -0.98 -17.33 2.30
C ASN A 81 -2.02 -18.17 3.07
N VAL A 82 -2.23 -17.89 4.36
CA VAL A 82 -3.25 -18.54 5.20
C VAL A 82 -4.41 -17.58 5.46
N LEU A 83 -5.64 -18.10 5.43
CA LEU A 83 -6.81 -17.32 5.82
C LEU A 83 -6.83 -17.19 7.35
N PRO A 84 -6.88 -15.97 7.92
CA PRO A 84 -6.91 -15.80 9.36
C PRO A 84 -8.17 -16.41 9.96
N LYS A 85 -8.05 -16.91 11.20
CA LYS A 85 -9.22 -17.41 11.94
C LYS A 85 -10.16 -16.25 12.22
N LYS A 86 -11.45 -16.45 11.97
CA LYS A 86 -12.48 -15.44 12.26
C LYS A 86 -12.61 -15.27 13.77
N GLU A 87 -12.30 -14.08 14.26
CA GLU A 87 -12.60 -13.68 15.63
C GLU A 87 -14.06 -13.21 15.75
N LYS A 88 -14.58 -13.20 16.99
CA LYS A 88 -15.89 -12.61 17.26
C LYS A 88 -15.82 -11.10 17.00
N ILE A 89 -16.72 -10.60 16.18
CA ILE A 89 -16.82 -9.18 15.87
C ILE A 89 -17.65 -8.52 16.97
N TYR A 90 -17.13 -7.43 17.54
CA TYR A 90 -17.87 -6.59 18.47
C TYR A 90 -18.33 -5.34 17.73
N PHE A 91 -19.65 -5.15 17.67
CA PHE A 91 -20.22 -3.94 17.10
C PHE A 91 -20.17 -2.82 18.15
N GLY A 92 -19.86 -1.60 17.70
CA GLY A 92 -20.05 -0.40 18.51
C GLY A 92 -21.53 -0.12 18.78
N PRO A 93 -21.84 0.90 19.62
CA PRO A 93 -23.21 1.32 19.86
C PRO A 93 -23.90 1.70 18.54
N SER A 94 -25.19 1.34 18.41
CA SER A 94 -25.97 1.70 17.24
C SER A 94 -26.24 3.20 17.23
N VAL A 95 -25.96 3.85 16.09
CA VAL A 95 -26.27 5.26 15.84
C VAL A 95 -27.32 5.31 14.72
N GLU A 96 -28.35 6.12 14.92
CA GLU A 96 -29.35 6.37 13.89
C GLU A 96 -28.71 7.16 12.73
N ILE A 97 -28.70 6.56 11.54
CA ILE A 97 -28.20 7.20 10.33
C ILE A 97 -29.36 8.02 9.74
N LYS A 98 -29.23 9.36 9.75
CA LYS A 98 -30.15 10.24 9.02
C LYS A 98 -30.13 9.90 7.52
N GLU A 99 -31.23 10.15 6.81
CA GLU A 99 -31.31 9.93 5.37
C GLU A 99 -30.07 10.46 4.64
N LYS A 100 -29.34 9.54 4.01
CA LYS A 100 -28.13 9.81 3.24
C LYS A 100 -28.15 8.97 1.99
N VAL A 101 -27.97 9.61 0.84
CA VAL A 101 -27.77 8.91 -0.43
C VAL A 101 -26.41 8.20 -0.39
N ILE A 102 -26.41 6.91 -0.69
CA ILE A 102 -25.19 6.10 -0.75
C ILE A 102 -24.65 6.20 -2.17
N ASP A 103 -23.53 6.91 -2.33
CA ASP A 103 -22.80 6.99 -3.59
C ASP A 103 -21.60 6.05 -3.59
N TYR A 104 -21.26 5.55 -4.78
CA TYR A 104 -20.06 4.77 -4.97
C TYR A 104 -18.82 5.68 -4.98
N ASN A 105 -17.83 5.35 -4.15
CA ASN A 105 -16.65 6.20 -3.95
C ASN A 105 -15.65 6.16 -5.13
N ILE A 106 -15.75 5.17 -6.02
CA ILE A 106 -14.88 5.05 -7.20
C ILE A 106 -15.64 5.51 -8.44
N THR A 107 -15.39 6.74 -8.87
CA THR A 107 -16.05 7.32 -10.05
C THR A 107 -15.43 6.89 -11.38
N ASN A 108 -14.16 6.46 -11.36
CA ASN A 108 -13.44 5.90 -12.50
C ASN A 108 -12.65 4.67 -12.05
N PHE A 109 -13.11 3.49 -12.45
CA PHE A 109 -12.45 2.22 -12.16
C PHE A 109 -11.05 2.12 -12.76
N TYR A 110 -10.80 2.74 -13.91
CA TYR A 110 -9.53 2.64 -14.64
C TYR A 110 -8.43 3.57 -14.10
N MET A 111 -8.74 4.50 -13.20
CA MET A 111 -7.80 5.52 -12.72
C MET A 111 -7.83 5.71 -11.21
N THR A 112 -7.69 4.62 -10.47
CA THR A 112 -7.82 4.60 -9.00
C THR A 112 -6.53 4.99 -8.27
N ASP A 113 -5.38 4.59 -8.79
CA ASP A 113 -4.06 4.80 -8.16
C ASP A 113 -3.09 5.59 -9.07
N SER A 114 -1.87 5.82 -8.60
CA SER A 114 -0.87 6.57 -9.38
C SER A 114 -0.37 5.82 -10.60
N ILE A 115 -0.33 4.49 -10.56
CA ILE A 115 0.16 3.65 -11.66
C ILE A 115 -0.86 3.65 -12.81
N SER A 116 -2.13 3.42 -12.48
CA SER A 116 -3.24 3.44 -13.43
C SER A 116 -3.45 4.83 -14.03
N ARG A 117 -3.36 5.91 -13.25
CA ARG A 117 -3.42 7.30 -13.77
C ARG A 117 -2.27 7.64 -14.71
N ALA A 118 -1.08 7.08 -14.52
CA ALA A 118 0.05 7.28 -15.42
C ALA A 118 -0.01 6.39 -16.68
N SER A 119 -0.95 5.43 -16.75
CA SER A 119 -1.05 4.47 -17.84
C SER A 119 -1.84 5.04 -19.03
N LEU A 120 -1.19 5.08 -20.20
CA LEU A 120 -1.85 5.45 -21.45
C LEU A 120 -3.01 4.52 -21.80
N THR A 121 -2.86 3.22 -21.55
CA THR A 121 -3.91 2.23 -21.85
C THR A 121 -5.15 2.49 -20.99
N MET A 122 -4.98 2.82 -19.72
CA MET A 122 -6.10 3.11 -18.82
C MET A 122 -6.77 4.45 -19.13
N ALA A 123 -6.00 5.43 -19.61
CA ALA A 123 -6.54 6.67 -20.16
C ALA A 123 -7.45 6.40 -21.38
N ASN A 124 -7.02 5.51 -22.29
CA ASN A 124 -7.85 5.10 -23.42
C ASN A 124 -9.13 4.38 -22.97
N CYS A 125 -9.04 3.44 -22.02
CA CYS A 125 -10.22 2.77 -21.45
C CYS A 125 -11.21 3.76 -20.82
N THR A 126 -10.71 4.77 -20.10
CA THR A 126 -11.56 5.82 -19.51
C THR A 126 -12.32 6.59 -20.59
N LYS A 127 -11.62 6.98 -21.66
CA LYS A 127 -12.20 7.75 -22.76
C LYS A 127 -13.24 6.95 -23.53
N GLU A 128 -12.93 5.70 -23.89
CA GLU A 128 -13.78 4.88 -24.76
C GLU A 128 -14.97 4.24 -24.03
N ILE A 129 -14.77 3.78 -22.79
CA ILE A 129 -15.78 3.00 -22.07
C ILE A 129 -16.64 3.91 -21.18
N LEU A 130 -16.04 4.90 -20.52
CA LEU A 130 -16.75 5.76 -19.58
C LEU A 130 -17.17 7.11 -20.21
N ASN A 131 -16.74 7.42 -21.43
CA ASN A 131 -16.93 8.72 -22.08
C ASN A 131 -16.49 9.90 -21.20
N LYS A 132 -15.49 9.68 -20.33
CA LYS A 132 -14.92 10.70 -19.45
C LYS A 132 -13.60 11.19 -20.03
N VAL A 133 -13.29 12.47 -19.80
CA VAL A 133 -11.96 13.01 -20.14
C VAL A 133 -10.93 12.33 -19.22
N ALA A 134 -9.84 11.88 -19.83
CA ALA A 134 -8.70 11.26 -19.14
C ALA A 134 -7.95 12.26 -18.25
#